data_AF-A0A1Y0IU18-F1
#
_entry.id   AF-A0A1Y0IU18-F1
#
_cell.length_a   1.000
_cell.length_b   1.000
_cell.length_c   1.000
_cell.angle_alpha   90.00
_cell.angle_beta   90.00
_cell.angle_gamma   90.00
#
_symmetry.space_group_name_H-M   'P 1'
#
loop_
_entity.id
_entity.type
_entity.pdbx_description
1 polymer ?
#
loop_
_entity_poly.entity_id
_entity_poly.type
_entity_poly.pdbx_seq_one_letter_code
_entity_poly.pdbx_strand_id
1 'polypeptide(L)'
;MVSDKLRLIRADLDLTQDKMAELIGISKKTLVQVEKGRQTLGFTAAGLTAVLFRKSEIVQAMFGESVLEILDLVSGKRRSGAWYKTMGGKVWWTEMQRSGGFCLQKHVLTGHFRIIDEDHFLHYYSMDPSEAHKRLRELAEDGGAQEGL
;
A
#
# COMPACT_ATOMS: atom_id res chain seq x y z
N MET A 1 10.09 9.13 -4.06
CA MET A 1 8.64 9.21 -3.78
C MET A 1 8.35 9.80 -2.41
N VAL A 2 8.49 9.07 -1.29
CA VAL A 2 8.20 9.61 0.06
C VAL A 2 9.17 10.72 0.46
N SER A 3 10.47 10.51 0.26
CA SER A 3 11.53 11.49 0.55
C SER A 3 11.27 12.86 -0.12
N ASP A 4 10.84 12.86 -1.38
CA ASP A 4 10.61 14.07 -2.18
C ASP A 4 9.39 14.86 -1.69
N LYS A 5 8.45 14.17 -1.04
CA LYS A 5 7.23 14.75 -0.47
C LYS A 5 7.35 15.03 1.03
N LEU A 6 8.48 14.71 1.66
CA LEU A 6 8.65 14.79 3.12
C LEU A 6 8.34 16.19 3.66
N ARG A 7 8.85 17.23 2.98
CA ARG A 7 8.57 18.63 3.35
C ARG A 7 7.08 18.99 3.24
N LEU A 8 6.41 18.49 2.22
CA LEU A 8 4.98 18.74 2.01
C LEU A 8 4.17 18.02 3.10
N ILE A 9 4.47 16.74 3.36
CA ILE A 9 3.81 15.95 4.42
C ILE A 9 3.97 16.64 5.77
N ARG A 10 5.17 17.15 6.05
CA ARG A 10 5.45 17.88 7.29
C ARG A 10 4.62 19.16 7.41
N ALA A 11 4.54 19.94 6.34
CA ALA A 11 3.83 21.22 6.32
C ALA A 11 2.31 21.03 6.41
N ASP A 12 1.77 20.01 5.74
CA ASP A 12 0.35 19.62 5.78
C ASP A 12 -0.12 19.29 7.20
N LEU A 13 0.76 18.65 7.98
CA LEU A 13 0.49 18.24 9.37
C LEU A 13 0.92 19.30 10.41
N ASP A 14 1.33 20.49 9.97
CA ASP A 14 1.85 21.58 10.81
C ASP A 14 2.96 21.15 11.79
N LEU A 15 3.84 20.25 11.32
CA LEU A 15 4.93 19.72 12.14
C LEU A 15 6.20 20.56 11.99
N THR A 16 6.89 20.77 13.11
CA THR A 16 8.27 21.28 13.08
C THR A 16 9.23 20.20 12.56
N GLN A 17 10.38 20.61 12.04
CA GLN A 17 11.43 19.67 11.62
C GLN A 17 11.90 18.79 12.79
N ASP A 18 11.98 19.36 13.99
CA ASP A 18 12.33 18.62 15.21
C ASP A 18 11.27 17.56 15.52
N LYS A 19 9.98 17.93 15.50
CA LYS A 19 8.91 16.97 15.83
C LYS A 19 8.80 15.84 14.82
N MET A 20 8.90 16.15 13.53
CA MET A 20 8.87 15.10 12.51
C MET A 20 10.09 14.18 12.61
N ALA A 21 11.28 14.73 12.85
CA ALA A 21 12.50 13.93 13.01
C ALA A 21 12.38 12.95 14.19
N GLU A 22 11.82 13.41 15.32
CA GLU A 22 11.49 12.57 16.49
C GLU A 22 10.52 11.44 16.11
N LEU A 23 9.41 11.76 15.44
CA LEU A 23 8.37 10.77 15.07
C LEU A 23 8.89 9.68 14.13
N ILE A 24 9.72 10.03 13.15
CA ILE A 24 10.24 9.07 12.17
C ILE A 24 11.55 8.41 12.61
N GLY A 25 12.11 8.82 13.75
CA GLY A 25 13.31 8.23 14.34
C GLY A 25 14.61 8.56 13.62
N ILE A 26 14.77 9.80 13.11
CA ILE A 26 16.02 10.25 12.48
C ILE A 26 16.51 11.56 13.10
N SER A 27 17.76 11.95 12.83
CA SER A 27 18.25 13.26 13.28
C SER A 27 17.60 14.40 12.48
N LYS A 28 17.41 15.57 13.12
CA LYS A 28 16.97 16.80 12.43
C LYS A 28 17.86 17.13 11.24
N LYS A 29 19.18 16.96 11.38
CA LYS A 29 20.15 17.16 10.28
C LYS A 29 19.82 16.28 9.09
N THR A 30 19.51 15.00 9.34
CA THR A 30 19.10 14.05 8.29
C THR A 30 17.84 14.53 7.59
N LEU A 31 16.81 14.88 8.36
CA LEU A 31 15.54 15.40 7.83
C LEU A 31 15.74 16.63 6.94
N VAL A 32 16.53 17.61 7.41
CA VAL A 32 16.84 18.83 6.64
C VAL A 32 17.53 18.52 5.31
N GLN A 33 18.47 17.57 5.28
CA GLN A 33 19.13 17.20 4.02
C GLN A 33 18.16 16.49 3.06
N VAL A 34 17.22 15.68 3.58
CA VAL A 34 16.17 15.05 2.76
C VAL A 34 15.25 16.11 2.17
N GLU A 35 14.77 17.06 2.98
CA GLU A 35 13.91 18.15 2.48
C GLU A 35 14.59 19.06 1.46
N LYS A 36 15.93 19.11 1.47
CA LYS A 36 16.75 19.82 0.47
C LYS A 36 17.04 18.99 -0.78
N GLY A 37 16.55 17.75 -0.87
CA GLY A 37 16.81 16.84 -1.99
C GLY A 37 18.26 16.34 -2.07
N ARG A 38 19.03 16.45 -0.99
CA ARG A 38 20.46 16.07 -0.98
C ARG A 38 20.70 14.61 -0.59
N GLN A 39 19.70 13.97 0.00
CA GLN A 39 19.72 12.53 0.31
C GLN A 39 18.28 12.00 0.41
N THR A 40 18.13 10.68 0.43
CA THR A 40 16.83 10.01 0.62
C THR A 40 16.74 9.35 1.99
N LEU A 41 15.52 9.15 2.48
CA LEU A 41 15.29 8.27 3.63
C LEU A 41 15.69 6.83 3.29
N GLY A 42 16.28 6.13 4.27
CA GLY A 42 16.41 4.68 4.20
C GLY A 42 15.05 3.97 4.30
N PHE A 43 15.00 2.69 3.92
CA PHE A 43 13.75 1.92 3.83
C PHE A 43 12.89 2.01 5.09
N THR A 44 13.48 1.80 6.28
CA THR A 44 12.75 1.83 7.56
C THR A 44 12.10 3.19 7.82
N ALA A 45 12.84 4.29 7.65
CA ALA A 45 12.33 5.63 7.88
C ALA A 45 11.29 6.03 6.83
N ALA A 46 11.49 5.65 5.56
CA ALA A 46 10.52 5.87 4.49
C ALA A 46 9.21 5.11 4.73
N GLY A 47 9.30 3.83 5.11
CA GLY A 47 8.15 3.00 5.43
C GLY A 47 7.40 3.50 6.67
N LEU A 48 8.13 3.84 7.74
CA LEU A 48 7.53 4.41 8.95
C LEU A 48 6.81 5.74 8.64
N THR A 49 7.44 6.62 7.84
CA THR A 49 6.82 7.88 7.38
C THR A 49 5.51 7.61 6.64
N ALA A 50 5.50 6.67 5.69
CA ALA A 50 4.29 6.32 4.95
C ALA A 50 3.19 5.78 5.87
N VAL A 51 3.52 4.93 6.86
CA VAL A 51 2.55 4.32 7.78
C VAL A 51 1.97 5.32 8.77
N LEU A 52 2.83 6.13 9.40
CA LEU A 52 2.43 7.12 10.41
C LEU A 52 1.52 8.18 9.79
N PHE A 53 1.85 8.63 8.58
CA PHE A 53 1.16 9.72 7.90
C PHE A 53 0.20 9.23 6.81
N ARG A 54 -0.21 7.96 6.84
CA ARG A 54 -1.08 7.34 5.82
C ARG A 54 -2.43 8.03 5.63
N LYS A 55 -2.87 8.84 6.59
CA LYS A 55 -4.12 9.60 6.51
C LYS A 55 -3.94 11.02 5.94
N SER A 56 -2.70 11.49 5.79
CA SER A 56 -2.45 12.79 5.14
C SER A 56 -2.83 12.73 3.67
N GLU A 57 -3.33 13.85 3.13
CA GLU A 57 -3.75 13.93 1.74
C GLU A 57 -2.60 13.61 0.79
N ILE A 58 -1.38 14.02 1.15
CA ILE A 58 -0.19 13.83 0.33
C ILE A 58 0.18 12.34 0.24
N VAL A 59 0.07 11.59 1.35
CA VAL A 59 0.35 10.14 1.32
C VAL A 59 -0.77 9.39 0.61
N GLN A 60 -2.03 9.78 0.82
CA GLN A 60 -3.17 9.25 0.09
C GLN A 60 -3.06 9.50 -1.42
N ALA A 61 -2.57 10.67 -1.84
CA ALA A 61 -2.34 10.98 -3.25
C ALA A 61 -1.22 10.13 -3.88
N MET A 62 -0.27 9.62 -3.08
CA MET A 62 0.80 8.75 -3.57
C MET A 62 0.42 7.27 -3.63
N PHE A 63 -0.33 6.78 -2.64
CA PHE A 63 -0.51 5.35 -2.41
C PHE A 63 -1.96 4.92 -2.18
N GLY A 64 -2.89 5.87 -2.10
CA GLY A 64 -4.25 5.62 -1.61
C GLY A 64 -4.23 4.88 -0.26
N GLU A 65 -5.01 3.81 -0.18
CA GLU A 65 -5.11 2.96 1.01
C GLU A 65 -4.05 1.85 1.06
N SER A 66 -3.21 1.76 0.03
CA SER A 66 -2.36 0.60 -0.24
C SER A 66 -1.00 0.67 0.44
N VAL A 67 -0.80 1.60 1.37
CA VAL A 67 0.51 1.80 2.05
C VAL A 67 1.01 0.51 2.70
N LEU A 68 0.14 -0.23 3.37
CA LEU A 68 0.51 -1.49 4.02
C LEU A 68 0.79 -2.60 3.01
N GLU A 69 -0.02 -2.70 1.95
CA GLU A 69 0.16 -3.68 0.85
C GLU A 69 1.51 -3.48 0.18
N ILE A 70 1.84 -2.22 -0.14
CA ILE A 70 3.11 -1.84 -0.76
C ILE A 70 4.28 -2.17 0.18
N LEU A 71 4.14 -1.95 1.49
CA LEU A 71 5.21 -2.26 2.43
C LEU A 71 5.46 -3.76 2.56
N ASP A 72 4.40 -4.57 2.65
CA ASP A 72 4.58 -6.01 2.70
C ASP A 72 5.21 -6.52 1.39
N LEU A 73 4.72 -6.04 0.24
CA LEU A 73 5.25 -6.36 -1.07
C LEU A 73 6.75 -6.04 -1.18
N VAL A 74 7.15 -4.81 -0.81
CA VAL A 74 8.57 -4.40 -0.86
C VAL A 74 9.41 -5.14 0.17
N SER A 75 8.82 -5.57 1.29
CA SER A 75 9.51 -6.40 2.29
C SER A 75 9.64 -7.87 1.88
N GLY A 76 9.05 -8.29 0.75
CA GLY A 76 9.02 -9.68 0.30
C GLY A 76 8.06 -10.57 1.09
N LYS A 77 7.24 -9.99 1.98
CA LYS A 77 6.15 -10.72 2.61
C LYS A 77 5.04 -10.90 1.58
N ARG A 78 4.89 -12.12 1.09
CA ARG A 78 3.71 -12.53 0.33
C ARG A 78 2.79 -13.24 1.32
N ARG A 79 1.59 -12.71 1.52
CA ARG A 79 0.62 -13.33 2.43
C ARG A 79 -0.57 -13.84 1.63
N SER A 80 -0.86 -15.12 1.82
CA SER A 80 -2.04 -15.81 1.32
C SER A 80 -3.08 -15.84 2.44
N GLY A 81 -4.21 -15.16 2.26
CA GLY A 81 -5.34 -15.20 3.19
C GLY A 81 -5.96 -13.82 3.45
N ALA A 82 -7.29 -13.81 3.61
CA ALA A 82 -8.07 -12.63 3.97
C ALA A 82 -7.50 -11.97 5.24
N TRP A 83 -6.91 -10.79 5.10
CA TRP A 83 -6.24 -10.16 6.25
C TRP A 83 -7.00 -8.96 6.78
N TYR A 84 -7.52 -8.08 5.93
CA TYR A 84 -8.29 -6.93 6.40
C TYR A 84 -9.27 -6.43 5.35
N LYS A 85 -10.31 -5.75 5.83
CA LYS A 85 -11.32 -5.09 5.01
C LYS A 85 -10.73 -3.82 4.40
N THR A 86 -10.68 -3.77 3.08
CA THR A 86 -10.34 -2.54 2.34
C THR A 86 -11.56 -1.61 2.36
N MET A 87 -11.39 -0.28 2.23
CA MET A 87 -12.56 0.61 2.12
C MET A 87 -13.17 0.59 0.70
N GLY A 88 -12.83 -0.43 -0.10
CA GLY A 88 -13.31 -0.61 -1.47
C GLY A 88 -12.86 0.48 -2.46
N GLY A 89 -11.84 1.27 -2.11
CA GLY A 89 -11.44 2.50 -2.79
C GLY A 89 -11.46 2.44 -4.32
N LYS A 90 -12.58 2.87 -4.94
CA LYS A 90 -12.84 2.69 -6.39
C LYS A 90 -11.92 3.52 -7.30
N VAL A 91 -11.22 4.52 -6.77
CA VAL A 91 -10.46 5.49 -7.60
C VAL A 91 -9.03 5.02 -7.90
N TRP A 92 -8.42 4.24 -7.01
CA TRP A 92 -7.01 3.82 -7.14
C TRP A 92 -6.84 2.45 -7.77
N TRP A 93 -7.93 1.79 -8.15
CA TRP A 93 -7.95 0.40 -8.54
C TRP A 93 -8.74 0.22 -9.83
N THR A 94 -8.10 -0.41 -10.81
CA THR A 94 -8.74 -0.83 -12.05
C THR A 94 -9.07 -2.31 -11.95
N GLU A 95 -10.33 -2.66 -12.13
CA GLU A 95 -10.74 -4.06 -12.22
C GLU A 95 -10.16 -4.70 -13.47
N MET A 96 -9.52 -5.85 -13.30
CA MET A 96 -8.88 -6.60 -14.37
C MET A 96 -9.70 -7.83 -14.75
N GLN A 97 -10.22 -8.55 -13.73
CA GLN A 97 -10.97 -9.78 -13.91
C GLN A 97 -11.80 -10.09 -12.66
N ARG A 98 -12.99 -10.66 -12.85
CA ARG A 98 -13.76 -11.35 -11.80
C ARG A 98 -13.82 -12.84 -12.08
N SER A 99 -13.83 -13.64 -11.02
CA SER A 99 -13.99 -15.09 -11.08
C SER A 99 -14.57 -15.57 -9.75
N GLY A 100 -15.75 -16.19 -9.79
CA GLY A 100 -16.51 -16.49 -8.57
C GLY A 100 -16.81 -15.22 -7.75
N GLY A 101 -16.75 -15.33 -6.42
CA GLY A 101 -16.89 -14.21 -5.47
C GLY A 101 -15.64 -13.32 -5.35
N PHE A 102 -14.67 -13.42 -6.25
CA PHE A 102 -13.40 -12.69 -6.18
C PHE A 102 -13.18 -11.74 -7.36
N CYS A 103 -12.48 -10.64 -7.08
CA CYS A 103 -12.13 -9.59 -8.02
C CYS A 103 -10.61 -9.34 -7.99
N LEU A 104 -9.96 -9.51 -9.14
CA LEU A 104 -8.59 -9.07 -9.37
C LEU A 104 -8.60 -7.60 -9.79
N GLN A 105 -7.85 -6.78 -9.08
CA GLN A 105 -7.69 -5.36 -9.34
C GLN A 105 -6.22 -4.99 -9.49
N LYS A 106 -5.92 -3.99 -10.30
CA LYS A 106 -4.59 -3.41 -10.47
C LYS A 106 -4.56 -2.00 -9.93
N HIS A 107 -3.58 -1.70 -9.11
CA HIS A 107 -3.38 -0.36 -8.57
C HIS A 107 -2.95 0.59 -9.69
N VAL A 108 -3.61 1.74 -9.83
CA VAL A 108 -3.39 2.69 -10.94
C VAL A 108 -1.97 3.26 -10.91
N LEU A 109 -1.48 3.70 -9.75
CA LEU A 109 -0.14 4.31 -9.63
C LEU A 109 1.02 3.31 -9.55
N THR A 110 0.94 2.34 -8.63
CA THR A 110 2.05 1.43 -8.34
C THR A 110 2.04 0.19 -9.21
N GLY A 111 0.93 -0.10 -9.89
CA GLY A 111 0.81 -1.20 -10.84
C GLY A 111 0.70 -2.60 -10.23
N HIS A 112 0.74 -2.73 -8.91
CA HIS A 112 0.58 -4.02 -8.24
C HIS A 112 -0.85 -4.52 -8.35
N PHE A 113 -1.00 -5.83 -8.25
CA PHE A 113 -2.28 -6.52 -8.29
C PHE A 113 -2.74 -6.85 -6.88
N ARG A 114 -4.04 -6.81 -6.65
CA ARG A 114 -4.69 -7.37 -5.47
C ARG A 114 -5.90 -8.21 -5.85
N ILE A 115 -6.23 -9.19 -5.02
CA ILE A 115 -7.47 -9.97 -5.11
C ILE A 115 -8.30 -9.66 -3.87
N ILE A 116 -9.54 -9.21 -4.09
CA ILE A 116 -10.51 -8.97 -3.03
C ILE A 116 -11.77 -9.82 -3.23
N ASP A 117 -12.51 -10.08 -2.16
CA ASP A 117 -13.86 -10.65 -2.25
C ASP A 117 -14.95 -9.57 -2.32
N GLU A 118 -16.23 -10.00 -2.35
CA GLU A 118 -17.39 -9.10 -2.39
C GLU A 118 -17.53 -8.23 -1.12
N ASP A 119 -17.07 -8.74 0.01
CA ASP A 119 -17.02 -8.02 1.29
C ASP A 119 -15.80 -7.07 1.40
N HIS A 120 -15.02 -6.96 0.33
CA HIS A 120 -13.83 -6.13 0.17
C HIS A 120 -12.66 -6.54 1.05
N PHE A 121 -12.58 -7.80 1.50
CA PHE A 121 -11.39 -8.32 2.17
C PHE A 121 -10.30 -8.64 1.16
N LEU A 122 -9.06 -8.27 1.51
CA LEU A 122 -7.87 -8.57 0.71
C LEU A 122 -7.40 -10.01 0.92
N HIS A 123 -7.39 -10.83 -0.13
CA HIS A 123 -6.96 -12.23 -0.09
C HIS A 123 -5.52 -12.45 -0.59
N TYR A 124 -5.06 -11.59 -1.50
CA TYR A 124 -3.76 -11.74 -2.15
C TYR A 124 -3.28 -10.44 -2.81
N TYR A 125 -1.97 -10.27 -2.96
CA TYR A 125 -1.36 -9.24 -3.81
C TYR A 125 -0.06 -9.74 -4.45
N SER A 126 0.28 -9.20 -5.63
CA SER A 126 1.54 -9.50 -6.33
C SER A 126 1.92 -8.38 -7.30
N MET A 127 3.20 -8.30 -7.66
CA MET A 127 3.67 -7.49 -8.80
C MET A 127 3.67 -8.29 -10.11
N ASP A 128 3.54 -9.62 -10.03
CA ASP A 128 3.52 -10.50 -11.19
C ASP A 128 2.07 -10.73 -11.64
N PRO A 129 1.70 -10.29 -12.86
CA PRO A 129 0.36 -10.50 -13.39
C PRO A 129 0.04 -11.99 -13.54
N SER A 130 0.97 -12.82 -14.00
CA SER A 130 0.73 -14.24 -14.26
C SER A 130 0.42 -14.98 -12.97
N GLU A 131 1.17 -14.66 -11.91
CA GLU A 131 0.95 -15.19 -10.57
C GLU A 131 -0.40 -14.74 -9.98
N ALA A 132 -0.75 -13.46 -10.14
CA ALA A 132 -2.02 -12.93 -9.65
C ALA A 132 -3.24 -13.58 -10.35
N HIS A 133 -3.18 -13.78 -11.67
CA HIS A 133 -4.25 -14.47 -12.40
C HIS A 133 -4.33 -15.96 -12.04
N LYS A 134 -3.19 -16.62 -11.79
CA LYS A 134 -3.16 -18.00 -11.29
C LYS A 134 -3.86 -18.09 -9.94
N ARG A 135 -3.52 -17.19 -9.02
CA ARG A 135 -4.09 -17.19 -7.67
C ARG A 135 -5.59 -16.88 -7.66
N LEU A 136 -6.06 -16.03 -8.56
CA LEU A 136 -7.50 -15.77 -8.74
C LEU A 136 -8.27 -17.04 -9.11
N ARG A 137 -7.73 -17.85 -10.03
CA ARG A 137 -8.35 -19.12 -10.42
C ARG A 137 -8.41 -20.10 -9.26
N GLU A 138 -7.29 -20.27 -8.56
CA GLU A 138 -7.21 -21.15 -7.37
C GLU A 138 -8.25 -20.73 -6.30
N LEU A 139 -8.37 -19.43 -5.99
CA LEU A 139 -9.35 -18.92 -5.04
C LEU A 139 -10.81 -19.15 -5.48
N ALA A 140 -11.10 -18.97 -6.77
CA ALA A 140 -12.45 -19.19 -7.30
C ALA A 140 -12.85 -20.67 -7.29
N GLU A 141 -11.91 -21.58 -7.54
CA GLU A 141 -12.12 -23.02 -7.47
C GLU A 141 -12.33 -23.49 -6.02
N ASP A 142 -11.53 -22.98 -5.07
CA ASP A 142 -11.63 -23.30 -3.64
C ASP A 142 -12.92 -22.75 -3.00
N GLY A 143 -13.33 -21.52 -3.37
CA GLY A 143 -14.54 -20.87 -2.84
C GLY A 143 -15.85 -21.50 -3.34
N GLY A 144 -15.87 -22.00 -4.58
CA GLY A 144 -17.02 -22.72 -5.15
C GLY A 144 -17.30 -24.07 -4.48
N ALA A 145 -16.34 -24.64 -3.76
CA ALA A 145 -16.51 -25.88 -3.02
C ALA A 145 -17.24 -25.73 -1.67
N GLN A 146 -17.32 -24.49 -1.13
CA GLN A 146 -17.99 -24.23 0.16
C GLN A 146 -19.48 -23.87 0.03
N GLU A 147 -19.98 -23.51 -1.15
CA GLU A 147 -21.40 -23.20 -1.38
C GLU A 147 -22.26 -24.43 -1.76
N GLY A 148 -21.66 -25.63 -1.79
CA GLY A 148 -22.30 -26.88 -2.22
C GLY A 148 -22.69 -27.85 -1.09
N LEU A 149 -22.77 -27.40 0.17
CA LEU A 149 -23.16 -28.21 1.34
C LEU A 149 -24.37 -27.63 2.08
#